data_AF-A0A7L1YGY8-F1
#
_entry.id   AF-A0A7L1YGY8-F1
#
_cell.length_a   1.000
_cell.length_b   1.000
_cell.length_c   1.000
_cell.angle_alpha   90.00
_cell.angle_beta   90.00
_cell.angle_gamma   90.00
#
_symmetry.space_group_name_H-M   'P 1'
#
loop_
_entity.id
_entity.type
_entity.pdbx_description
1 polymer ?
#
loop_
_entity_poly.entity_id
_entity_poly.type
_entity_poly.pdbx_seq_one_letter_code
_entity_poly.pdbx_strand_id
1 'polypeptide(L)'
;PLVVQRNRENLRKSVVGPSDGAKQGPLAVPVPTVPSAPQELHPGSGGGKPPPPPPPAPGRPPGSPRRVVVQASTGELLRCLGDFVCRRCYRLKELSPGELISWFRSVDRSLLLQGWQDQGFITPANLVFVYLLCREALRGEDIGSQAELQAAFLTCLYLAYSYMGNEISYPLKPFLVEGDKGRFWERCLGIIQRLSAKMLRINADPHYFTQLFQDLKSEGEGGDGSKHWTISLDR
;
A
#
# COMPACT_ATOMS: atom_id res chain seq x y z
N PRO A 1 18.57 -37.78 -2.69
CA PRO A 1 19.84 -38.01 -3.44
C PRO A 1 20.32 -36.76 -4.21
N LEU A 2 19.48 -36.19 -5.09
CA LEU A 2 19.84 -35.03 -5.94
C LEU A 2 20.03 -33.72 -5.17
N VAL A 3 19.20 -33.46 -4.16
CA VAL A 3 19.27 -32.23 -3.34
C VAL A 3 20.57 -32.18 -2.53
N VAL A 4 21.00 -33.32 -2.00
CA VAL A 4 22.26 -33.44 -1.24
C VAL A 4 23.46 -33.23 -2.15
N GLN A 5 23.41 -33.75 -3.37
CA GLN A 5 24.45 -33.55 -4.37
C GLN A 5 24.59 -32.08 -4.77
N ARG A 6 23.45 -31.40 -4.97
CA ARG A 6 23.41 -29.97 -5.35
C ARG A 6 23.88 -29.05 -4.21
N ASN A 7 23.57 -29.39 -2.96
CA ASN A 7 24.13 -28.69 -1.80
C ASN A 7 25.65 -28.87 -1.68
N ARG A 8 26.17 -30.05 -2.01
CA ARG A 8 27.62 -30.31 -1.99
C ARG A 8 28.37 -29.55 -3.08
N GLU A 9 27.77 -29.42 -4.27
CA GLU A 9 28.30 -28.58 -5.35
C GLU A 9 28.29 -27.09 -5.01
N ASN A 10 27.19 -26.60 -4.42
CA ASN A 10 27.11 -25.20 -4.00
C ASN A 10 28.17 -24.88 -2.94
N LEU A 11 28.38 -25.76 -1.97
CA LEU A 11 29.43 -25.60 -0.95
C LEU A 11 30.84 -25.59 -1.56
N ARG A 12 31.09 -26.42 -2.59
CA ARG A 12 32.37 -26.40 -3.32
C ARG A 12 32.60 -25.09 -4.07
N LYS A 13 31.55 -24.52 -4.68
CA LYS A 13 31.61 -23.23 -5.36
C LYS A 13 31.81 -22.05 -4.40
N SER A 14 31.36 -22.18 -3.15
CA SER A 14 31.55 -21.15 -2.12
C SER A 14 32.97 -21.10 -1.54
N VAL A 15 33.73 -22.19 -1.63
CA VAL A 15 35.09 -22.30 -1.05
C VAL A 15 36.19 -21.91 -2.05
N VAL A 16 35.90 -21.93 -3.35
CA VAL A 16 36.82 -21.45 -4.39
C VAL A 16 36.42 -20.03 -4.75
N GLY A 17 37.15 -19.04 -4.20
CA GLY A 17 37.02 -17.64 -4.60
C GLY A 17 37.22 -17.45 -6.11
N PRO A 18 36.63 -16.41 -6.72
CA PRO A 18 36.63 -16.28 -8.16
C PRO A 18 38.05 -15.99 -8.68
N SER A 19 38.55 -16.89 -9.51
CA SER A 19 39.66 -16.59 -10.43
C SER A 19 39.11 -15.78 -11.60
N ASP A 20 39.96 -14.88 -12.10
CA ASP A 20 39.68 -13.77 -13.01
C ASP A 20 38.72 -14.03 -14.19
N GLY A 21 37.91 -13.01 -14.48
CA GLY A 21 37.55 -12.66 -15.85
C GLY A 21 36.13 -12.96 -16.32
N ALA A 22 35.17 -12.09 -15.99
CA ALA A 22 34.10 -11.67 -16.91
C ALA A 22 33.30 -10.51 -16.28
N LYS A 23 33.48 -9.29 -16.80
CA LYS A 23 32.60 -8.16 -16.49
C LYS A 23 31.23 -8.41 -17.13
N GLN A 24 30.20 -8.65 -16.32
CA GLN A 24 28.81 -8.48 -16.73
C GLN A 24 28.27 -7.22 -16.05
N GLY A 25 28.01 -6.19 -16.86
CA GLY A 25 27.39 -4.95 -16.40
C GLY A 25 25.94 -5.18 -15.96
N PRO A 26 25.36 -4.24 -15.17
CA PRO A 26 24.02 -4.40 -14.65
C PRO A 26 22.98 -4.42 -15.77
N LEU A 27 22.02 -5.35 -15.63
CA LEU A 27 20.84 -5.51 -16.49
C LEU A 27 19.96 -4.26 -16.40
N ALA A 28 19.70 -3.61 -17.53
CA ALA A 28 18.78 -2.48 -17.63
C ALA A 28 17.33 -2.99 -17.52
N VAL A 29 16.66 -2.64 -16.43
CA VAL A 29 15.20 -2.79 -16.27
C VAL A 29 14.51 -1.48 -16.70
N PRO A 30 13.41 -1.50 -17.47
CA PRO A 30 12.73 -0.28 -17.89
C PRO A 30 12.01 0.36 -16.71
N VAL A 31 12.39 1.58 -16.36
CA VAL A 31 11.70 2.45 -15.40
C VAL A 31 10.51 3.11 -16.12
N PRO A 32 9.29 3.14 -15.54
CA PRO A 32 8.18 3.91 -16.09
C PRO A 32 8.47 5.42 -15.95
N THR A 33 8.74 6.09 -17.07
CA THR A 33 9.01 7.52 -17.14
C THR A 33 7.73 8.32 -16.88
N VAL A 34 7.65 8.98 -15.72
CA VAL A 34 6.71 10.10 -15.51
C VAL A 34 7.34 11.36 -16.09
N PRO A 35 6.69 12.15 -16.96
CA PRO A 35 7.29 13.37 -17.49
C PRO A 35 7.35 14.45 -16.39
N SER A 36 8.54 14.71 -15.88
CA SER A 36 8.85 15.95 -15.16
C SER A 36 8.93 17.08 -16.18
N ALA A 37 8.13 18.13 -15.98
CA ALA A 37 8.21 19.36 -16.78
C ALA A 37 9.60 20.02 -16.62
N PRO A 38 10.20 20.59 -17.68
CA PRO A 38 11.46 21.32 -17.53
C PRO A 38 11.25 22.66 -16.84
N GLN A 39 11.97 22.89 -15.73
CA GLN A 39 12.36 24.22 -15.29
C GLN A 39 13.46 24.71 -16.25
N GLU A 40 13.17 25.73 -17.05
CA GLU A 40 14.21 26.52 -17.71
C GLU A 40 14.55 27.74 -16.85
N LEU A 41 15.82 27.84 -16.50
CA LEU A 41 16.47 29.04 -15.97
C LEU A 41 17.62 29.31 -16.93
N HIS A 42 17.71 30.52 -17.51
CA HIS A 42 18.94 31.31 -17.73
C HIS A 42 18.66 32.61 -18.52
N PRO A 43 19.58 33.61 -18.47
CA PRO A 43 19.25 35.04 -18.41
C PRO A 43 19.58 35.83 -19.69
N GLY A 44 19.11 37.07 -19.79
CA GLY A 44 19.71 38.08 -20.68
C GLY A 44 18.74 39.00 -21.43
N SER A 45 19.01 40.30 -21.35
CA SER A 45 18.39 41.46 -22.01
C SER A 45 18.03 41.32 -23.50
N GLY A 46 16.97 42.02 -23.90
CA GLY A 46 16.80 42.50 -25.28
C GLY A 46 15.34 42.72 -25.67
N GLY A 47 14.91 43.99 -25.79
CA GLY A 47 13.56 44.34 -26.21
C GLY A 47 13.28 43.94 -27.67
N GLY A 48 12.14 43.28 -27.89
CA GLY A 48 11.60 42.95 -29.20
C GLY A 48 10.12 42.58 -29.09
N LYS A 49 9.29 43.14 -29.97
CA LYS A 49 7.82 42.98 -30.03
C LYS A 49 7.37 41.51 -30.02
N PRO A 50 6.23 41.16 -29.39
CA PRO A 50 5.69 39.81 -29.43
C PRO A 50 5.14 39.44 -30.83
N PRO A 51 5.26 38.17 -31.27
CA PRO A 51 4.69 37.68 -32.52
C PRO A 51 3.15 37.54 -32.43
N PRO A 52 2.43 37.56 -33.57
CA PRO A 52 0.97 37.44 -33.61
C PRO A 52 0.47 36.03 -33.24
N PRO A 53 -0.77 35.90 -32.73
CA PRO A 53 -1.33 34.61 -32.33
C PRO A 53 -1.61 33.69 -33.53
N PRO A 54 -1.49 32.36 -33.36
CA PRO A 54 -1.82 31.40 -34.40
C PRO A 54 -3.34 31.33 -34.66
N PRO A 55 -3.77 30.95 -35.89
CA PRO A 55 -5.18 30.84 -36.25
C PRO A 55 -5.88 29.68 -35.50
N PRO A 56 -7.22 29.76 -35.31
CA PRO A 56 -7.98 28.74 -34.57
C PRO A 56 -8.00 27.42 -35.33
N ALA A 57 -7.58 26.34 -34.68
CA ALA A 57 -7.67 24.99 -35.21
C ALA A 57 -9.15 24.51 -35.23
N PRO A 58 -9.63 23.87 -36.31
CA PRO A 58 -10.97 23.30 -36.35
C PRO A 58 -11.01 21.93 -35.68
N GLY A 59 -12.06 21.68 -34.88
CA GLY A 59 -12.56 20.34 -34.58
C GLY A 59 -11.87 19.60 -33.42
N ARG A 60 -12.29 19.89 -32.18
CA ARG A 60 -12.07 18.97 -31.05
C ARG A 60 -13.17 17.88 -31.08
N PRO A 61 -12.84 16.59 -31.13
CA PRO A 61 -13.86 15.54 -31.02
C PRO A 61 -14.47 15.53 -29.61
N PRO A 62 -15.79 15.32 -29.47
CA PRO A 62 -16.41 15.17 -28.16
C PRO A 62 -16.16 13.75 -27.65
N GLY A 63 -15.50 13.62 -26.50
CA GLY A 63 -15.48 12.36 -25.76
C GLY A 63 -14.11 11.85 -25.32
N SER A 64 -13.37 12.64 -24.54
CA SER A 64 -12.54 12.02 -23.50
C SER A 64 -13.45 11.82 -22.27
N PRO A 65 -13.59 10.60 -21.72
CA PRO A 65 -14.30 10.40 -20.46
C PRO A 65 -13.72 11.37 -19.44
N ARG A 66 -14.56 12.17 -18.78
CA ARG A 66 -14.11 13.01 -17.68
C ARG A 66 -13.46 12.08 -16.67
N ARG A 67 -12.14 12.20 -16.50
CA ARG A 67 -11.39 11.43 -15.51
C ARG A 67 -11.95 11.85 -14.15
N VAL A 68 -12.85 11.04 -13.60
CA VAL A 68 -13.40 11.27 -12.25
C VAL A 68 -12.22 11.02 -11.31
N VAL A 69 -11.56 12.10 -10.89
CA VAL A 69 -10.51 12.04 -9.88
C VAL A 69 -11.23 11.86 -8.55
N VAL A 70 -11.40 10.61 -8.12
CA VAL A 70 -11.87 10.32 -6.78
C VAL A 70 -10.72 10.65 -5.84
N GLN A 71 -10.75 11.84 -5.25
CA GLN A 71 -9.77 12.24 -4.24
C GLN A 71 -10.23 11.74 -2.87
N ALA A 72 -9.29 11.18 -2.10
CA ALA A 72 -9.41 10.99 -0.67
C ALA A 72 -8.05 11.33 -0.04
N SER A 73 -8.07 11.94 1.14
CA SER A 73 -6.81 12.21 1.86
C SER A 73 -6.29 10.95 2.54
N THR A 74 -4.99 10.86 2.80
CA THR A 74 -4.40 9.75 3.59
C THR A 74 -5.08 9.61 4.96
N GLY A 75 -5.41 10.74 5.60
CA GLY A 75 -6.11 10.76 6.90
C GLY A 75 -7.55 10.25 6.81
N GLU A 76 -8.23 10.52 5.71
CA GLU A 76 -9.58 10.00 5.44
C GLU A 76 -9.56 8.49 5.26
N LEU A 77 -8.67 7.96 4.41
CA LEU A 77 -8.54 6.52 4.18
C LEU A 77 -8.11 5.75 5.43
N LEU A 78 -7.27 6.34 6.28
CA LEU A 78 -6.91 5.77 7.59
C LEU A 78 -8.13 5.62 8.49
N ARG A 79 -9.01 6.63 8.52
CA ARG A 79 -10.26 6.57 9.28
C ARG A 79 -11.19 5.50 8.74
N CYS A 80 -11.41 5.48 7.43
CA CYS A 80 -12.20 4.46 6.77
C CYS A 80 -11.71 3.04 7.06
N LEU A 81 -10.38 2.83 7.06
CA LEU A 81 -9.78 1.55 7.45
C LEU A 81 -10.07 1.20 8.91
N GLY A 82 -9.96 2.18 9.82
CA GLY A 82 -10.32 2.02 11.22
C GLY A 82 -11.79 1.64 11.40
N ASP A 83 -12.70 2.36 10.74
CA ASP A 83 -14.15 2.10 10.78
C ASP A 83 -14.50 0.71 10.23
N PHE A 84 -13.86 0.33 9.12
CA PHE A 84 -13.95 -1.02 8.55
C PHE A 84 -13.59 -2.09 9.58
N VAL A 85 -12.42 -1.96 10.22
CA VAL A 85 -11.96 -2.97 11.19
C VAL A 85 -12.85 -3.00 12.42
N CYS A 86 -13.34 -1.86 12.91
CA CYS A 86 -14.28 -1.80 14.02
C CYS A 86 -15.58 -2.54 13.71
N ARG A 87 -16.16 -2.29 12.53
CA ARG A 87 -17.37 -3.01 12.09
C ARG A 87 -17.11 -4.50 11.88
N ARG A 88 -15.96 -4.86 11.29
CA ARG A 88 -15.58 -6.25 11.06
C ARG A 88 -15.42 -7.01 12.38
N CYS A 89 -14.77 -6.41 13.38
CA CYS A 89 -14.48 -7.02 14.67
C CYS A 89 -15.59 -6.73 15.69
N TYR A 90 -16.84 -7.03 15.32
CA TYR A 90 -18.06 -6.67 16.07
C TYR A 90 -18.11 -7.17 17.53
N ARG A 91 -17.25 -8.13 17.91
CA ARG A 91 -17.08 -8.66 19.27
C ARG A 91 -16.37 -7.66 20.20
N LEU A 92 -15.56 -6.76 19.65
CA LEU A 92 -14.77 -5.77 20.40
C LEU A 92 -15.56 -4.46 20.55
N LYS A 93 -16.31 -4.33 21.65
CA LYS A 93 -17.22 -3.18 21.86
C LYS A 93 -16.54 -1.86 22.16
N GLU A 94 -15.33 -1.91 22.70
CA GLU A 94 -14.55 -0.72 23.10
C GLU A 94 -13.51 -0.31 22.06
N LEU A 95 -13.43 -1.04 20.94
CA LEU A 95 -12.45 -0.76 19.89
C LEU A 95 -12.79 0.54 19.18
N SER A 96 -11.83 1.46 19.14
CA SER A 96 -11.95 2.71 18.40
C SER A 96 -11.12 2.70 17.09
N PRO A 97 -11.57 3.40 16.03
CA PRO A 97 -10.77 3.61 14.83
C PRO A 97 -9.41 4.27 15.14
N GLY A 98 -9.38 5.12 16.17
CA GLY A 98 -8.18 5.83 16.61
C GLY A 98 -7.07 4.91 17.11
N GLU A 99 -7.41 3.80 17.77
CA GLU A 99 -6.41 2.82 18.24
C GLU A 99 -5.70 2.13 17.08
N LEU A 100 -6.44 1.71 16.06
CA LEU A 100 -5.85 1.10 14.88
C LEU A 100 -4.89 2.06 14.15
N ILE A 101 -5.33 3.31 13.99
CA ILE A 101 -4.51 4.37 13.37
C ILE A 101 -3.24 4.60 14.21
N SER A 102 -3.37 4.59 15.53
CA SER A 102 -2.24 4.74 16.45
C SER A 102 -1.22 3.60 16.28
N TRP A 103 -1.66 2.34 16.21
CA TRP A 103 -0.76 1.21 15.98
C TRP A 103 -0.01 1.33 14.66
N PHE A 104 -0.70 1.65 13.56
CA PHE A 104 -0.06 1.82 12.25
C PHE A 104 0.96 2.97 12.28
N ARG A 105 0.57 4.15 12.75
CA ARG A 105 1.48 5.31 12.84
C ARG A 105 2.67 5.05 13.76
N SER A 106 2.48 4.28 14.84
CA SER A 106 3.55 3.92 15.76
C SER A 106 4.62 3.07 15.05
N VAL A 107 4.21 2.06 14.28
CA VAL A 107 5.14 1.25 13.47
C VAL A 107 5.88 2.11 12.46
N ASP A 108 5.16 2.90 11.67
CA ASP A 108 5.76 3.71 10.60
C ASP A 108 6.75 4.75 11.14
N ARG A 109 6.39 5.41 12.25
CA ARG A 109 7.26 6.35 12.96
C ARG A 109 8.46 5.65 13.57
N SER A 110 8.30 4.46 14.13
CA SER A 110 9.40 3.68 14.70
C SER A 110 10.43 3.29 13.65
N LEU A 111 9.98 2.90 12.45
CA LEU A 111 10.87 2.55 11.34
C LEU A 111 11.66 3.77 10.85
N LEU A 112 10.98 4.92 10.70
CA LEU A 112 11.63 6.20 10.34
C LEU A 112 12.71 6.61 11.35
N LEU A 113 12.36 6.64 12.64
CA LEU A 113 13.27 7.13 13.68
C LEU A 113 14.47 6.21 13.93
N GLN A 114 14.34 4.93 13.63
CA GLN A 114 15.43 3.96 13.77
C GLN A 114 16.25 3.81 12.47
N GLY A 115 15.96 4.60 11.43
CA GLY A 115 16.69 4.57 10.17
C GLY A 115 16.44 3.32 9.33
N TRP A 116 15.30 2.66 9.50
CA TRP A 116 14.91 1.51 8.67
C TRP A 116 14.25 1.91 7.36
N GLN A 117 13.83 3.17 7.22
CA GLN A 117 13.26 3.72 5.99
C GLN A 117 13.46 5.24 5.94
N ASP A 118 13.59 5.79 4.74
CA ASP A 118 13.76 7.24 4.53
C ASP A 118 12.43 8.00 4.37
N GLN A 119 11.38 7.31 3.92
CA GLN A 119 10.04 7.86 3.71
C GLN A 119 9.00 7.01 4.42
N GLY A 120 7.92 7.66 4.89
CA GLY A 120 6.82 6.95 5.53
C GLY A 120 6.07 6.07 4.54
N PHE A 121 5.71 4.86 4.96
CA PHE A 121 4.97 3.90 4.16
C PHE A 121 3.49 4.31 4.00
N ILE A 122 2.96 5.12 4.92
CA ILE A 122 1.55 5.49 4.97
C ILE A 122 1.20 6.45 3.82
N THR A 123 0.73 5.87 2.72
CA THR A 123 0.27 6.58 1.51
C THR A 123 -1.12 6.07 1.10
N PRO A 124 -1.90 6.82 0.29
CA PRO A 124 -3.21 6.35 -0.17
C PRO A 124 -3.17 4.98 -0.85
N ALA A 125 -2.20 4.73 -1.74
CA ALA A 125 -2.07 3.45 -2.44
C ALA A 125 -1.77 2.29 -1.47
N ASN A 126 -0.85 2.51 -0.52
CA ASN A 126 -0.51 1.49 0.47
C ASN A 126 -1.67 1.23 1.44
N LEU A 127 -2.50 2.23 1.74
CA LEU A 127 -3.71 2.03 2.55
C LEU A 127 -4.74 1.14 1.85
N VAL A 128 -4.91 1.26 0.54
CA VAL A 128 -5.77 0.34 -0.24
C VAL A 128 -5.23 -1.09 -0.18
N PHE A 129 -3.91 -1.25 -0.28
CA PHE A 129 -3.27 -2.57 -0.16
C PHE A 129 -3.44 -3.17 1.25
N VAL A 130 -3.24 -2.37 2.31
CA VAL A 130 -3.49 -2.80 3.69
C VAL A 130 -4.95 -3.17 3.89
N TYR A 131 -5.88 -2.38 3.35
CA TYR A 131 -7.31 -2.71 3.35
C TYR A 131 -7.59 -4.05 2.67
N LEU A 132 -6.98 -4.34 1.51
CA LEU A 132 -7.08 -5.65 0.86
C LEU A 132 -6.64 -6.81 1.77
N LEU A 133 -5.53 -6.67 2.48
CA LEU A 133 -5.09 -7.70 3.41
C LEU A 133 -6.06 -7.83 4.59
N CYS A 134 -6.45 -6.71 5.19
CA CYS A 134 -7.34 -6.71 6.35
C CYS A 134 -8.73 -7.28 6.02
N ARG A 135 -9.31 -6.91 4.87
CA ARG A 135 -10.64 -7.39 4.46
C ARG A 135 -10.71 -8.90 4.27
N GLU A 136 -9.60 -9.52 3.88
CA GLU A 136 -9.51 -10.95 3.64
C GLU A 136 -8.97 -11.73 4.85
N ALA A 137 -8.08 -11.14 5.64
CA ALA A 137 -7.41 -11.81 6.75
C ALA A 137 -8.15 -11.68 8.09
N LEU A 138 -8.79 -10.55 8.35
CA LEU A 138 -9.50 -10.31 9.61
C LEU A 138 -10.90 -10.93 9.56
N ARG A 139 -11.01 -12.10 10.19
CA ARG A 139 -12.27 -12.83 10.43
C ARG A 139 -12.84 -12.39 11.77
N GLY A 140 -13.90 -11.60 11.74
CA GLY A 140 -14.47 -10.97 12.93
C GLY A 140 -14.96 -11.97 13.97
N GLU A 141 -15.43 -13.12 13.50
CA GLU A 141 -15.86 -14.25 14.33
C GLU A 141 -14.71 -14.86 15.14
N ASP A 142 -13.49 -14.87 14.59
CA ASP A 142 -12.30 -15.49 15.20
C ASP A 142 -11.53 -14.54 16.13
N ILE A 143 -11.82 -13.23 16.07
CA ILE A 143 -11.14 -12.20 16.87
C ILE A 143 -11.91 -11.95 18.16
N GLY A 144 -11.37 -12.46 19.28
CA GLY A 144 -12.00 -12.37 20.61
C GLY A 144 -11.46 -11.24 21.49
N SER A 145 -10.27 -10.70 21.19
CA SER A 145 -9.65 -9.63 21.99
C SER A 145 -8.92 -8.58 21.15
N GLN A 146 -8.67 -7.42 21.78
CA GLN A 146 -7.88 -6.34 21.19
C GLN A 146 -6.43 -6.77 20.89
N ALA A 147 -5.83 -7.62 21.74
CA ALA A 147 -4.49 -8.15 21.53
C ALA A 147 -4.42 -9.06 20.30
N GLU A 148 -5.42 -9.92 20.11
CA GLU A 148 -5.53 -10.77 18.92
C GLU A 148 -5.72 -9.94 17.65
N LEU A 149 -6.57 -8.90 17.71
CA LEU A 149 -6.74 -7.97 16.60
C LEU A 149 -5.43 -7.25 16.27
N GLN A 150 -4.74 -6.71 17.27
CA GLN A 150 -3.48 -6.01 17.08
C GLN A 150 -2.44 -6.93 16.43
N ALA A 151 -2.32 -8.17 16.91
CA ALA A 151 -1.41 -9.17 16.33
C ALA A 151 -1.76 -9.49 14.86
N ALA A 152 -3.04 -9.72 14.56
CA ALA A 152 -3.50 -10.01 13.19
C ALA A 152 -3.31 -8.81 12.24
N PHE A 153 -3.62 -7.60 12.71
CA PHE A 153 -3.43 -6.37 11.96
C PHE A 153 -1.95 -6.08 11.70
N LEU A 154 -1.08 -6.23 12.70
CA LEU A 154 0.37 -6.06 12.53
C LEU A 154 0.99 -7.14 11.65
N THR A 155 0.41 -8.35 11.61
CA THR A 155 0.79 -9.37 10.62
C THR A 155 0.47 -8.90 9.19
N CYS A 156 -0.71 -8.31 8.97
CA CYS A 156 -1.07 -7.72 7.68
C CYS A 156 -0.14 -6.56 7.31
N LEU A 157 0.18 -5.68 8.27
CA LEU A 157 1.13 -4.59 8.05
C LEU A 157 2.51 -5.12 7.68
N TYR A 158 3.05 -6.09 8.42
CA TYR A 158 4.36 -6.66 8.11
C TYR A 158 4.45 -7.19 6.67
N LEU A 159 3.40 -7.88 6.20
CA LEU A 159 3.32 -8.34 4.82
C LEU A 159 3.18 -7.18 3.82
N ALA A 160 2.43 -6.13 4.17
CA ALA A 160 2.30 -4.94 3.33
C ALA A 160 3.65 -4.21 3.18
N TYR A 161 4.39 -4.01 4.26
CA TYR A 161 5.74 -3.44 4.22
C TYR A 161 6.68 -4.34 3.40
N SER A 162 6.63 -5.65 3.62
CA SER A 162 7.48 -6.61 2.89
C SER A 162 7.20 -6.66 1.38
N TYR A 163 5.98 -6.33 0.95
CA TYR A 163 5.56 -6.44 -0.45
C TYR A 163 5.55 -5.09 -1.19
N MET A 164 5.03 -4.04 -0.57
CA MET A 164 4.87 -2.70 -1.16
C MET A 164 5.91 -1.69 -0.67
N GLY A 165 6.73 -2.05 0.32
CA GLY A 165 7.78 -1.19 0.85
C GLY A 165 8.94 -1.04 -0.13
N ASN A 166 9.62 0.09 -0.06
CA ASN A 166 10.77 0.39 -0.94
C ASN A 166 12.07 -0.24 -0.43
N GLU A 167 12.12 -0.59 0.86
CA GLU A 167 13.31 -1.14 1.49
C GLU A 167 13.41 -2.64 1.23
N ILE A 168 14.64 -3.14 1.10
CA ILE A 168 14.88 -4.57 0.83
C ILE A 168 14.42 -5.49 1.98
N SER A 169 14.26 -4.95 3.19
CA SER A 169 13.81 -5.71 4.36
C SER A 169 13.31 -4.78 5.46
N TYR A 170 12.41 -5.28 6.30
CA TYR A 170 11.93 -4.60 7.50
C TYR A 170 12.12 -5.49 8.74
N PRO A 171 12.49 -4.92 9.90
CA PRO A 171 12.71 -5.68 11.13
C PRO A 171 11.38 -6.20 11.68
N LEU A 172 11.39 -7.38 12.30
CA LEU A 172 10.19 -7.97 12.90
C LEU A 172 9.69 -7.22 14.15
N LYS A 173 10.61 -6.66 14.94
CA LYS A 173 10.32 -6.13 16.29
C LYS A 173 9.14 -5.14 16.35
N PRO A 174 8.98 -4.17 15.43
CA PRO A 174 7.83 -3.25 15.46
C PRO A 174 6.47 -3.93 15.22
N PHE A 175 6.44 -5.11 14.60
CA PHE A 175 5.22 -5.80 14.20
C PHE A 175 4.82 -6.94 15.14
N LEU A 176 5.71 -7.33 16.04
CA LEU A 176 5.50 -8.48 16.93
C LEU A 176 5.05 -8.01 18.31
N VAL A 177 3.77 -8.23 18.61
CA VAL A 177 3.15 -7.93 19.92
C VAL A 177 2.80 -9.18 20.74
N GLU A 178 2.91 -10.36 20.13
CA GLU A 178 2.68 -11.64 20.81
C GLU A 178 4.00 -12.28 21.28
N GLY A 179 3.94 -13.06 22.36
CA GLY A 179 5.10 -13.78 22.86
C GLY A 179 5.52 -14.97 21.98
N ASP A 180 4.56 -15.58 21.27
CA ASP A 180 4.78 -16.75 20.43
C ASP A 180 5.06 -16.34 18.97
N LYS A 181 6.34 -16.31 18.60
CA LYS A 181 6.78 -16.02 17.24
C LYS A 181 6.25 -17.03 16.21
N GLY A 182 5.97 -18.27 16.61
CA GLY A 182 5.47 -19.32 15.71
C GLY A 182 4.12 -18.93 15.11
N ARG A 183 3.20 -18.46 15.95
CA ARG A 183 1.87 -17.99 15.53
C ARG A 183 1.93 -16.83 14.55
N PHE A 184 2.86 -15.89 14.74
CA PHE A 184 3.09 -14.80 13.79
C PHE A 184 3.44 -15.33 12.39
N TRP A 185 4.42 -16.24 12.33
CA TRP A 185 4.87 -16.80 11.04
C TRP A 185 3.84 -17.71 10.39
N GLU A 186 3.09 -18.50 11.17
CA GLU A 186 1.97 -19.30 10.67
C GLU A 186 0.89 -18.42 10.02
N ARG A 187 0.53 -17.30 10.67
CA ARG A 187 -0.40 -16.33 10.07
C ARG A 187 0.17 -15.69 8.81
N CYS A 188 1.46 -15.32 8.78
CA CYS A 188 2.11 -14.82 7.57
C CYS A 188 1.97 -15.81 6.40
N LEU A 189 2.34 -17.07 6.60
CA LEU A 189 2.25 -18.11 5.57
C LEU A 189 0.81 -18.34 5.14
N GLY A 190 -0.13 -18.38 6.07
CA GLY A 190 -1.56 -18.53 5.78
C GLY A 190 -2.13 -17.39 4.93
N ILE A 191 -1.72 -16.15 5.21
CA ILE A 191 -2.12 -14.98 4.42
C ILE A 191 -1.49 -15.05 3.02
N ILE A 192 -0.18 -15.32 2.90
CA ILE A 192 0.51 -15.41 1.61
C ILE A 192 -0.12 -16.49 0.72
N GLN A 193 -0.35 -17.68 1.27
CA GLN A 193 -0.92 -18.82 0.54
C GLN A 193 -2.30 -18.48 -0.06
N ARG A 194 -3.09 -17.69 0.66
CA ARG A 194 -4.45 -17.32 0.24
C ARG A 194 -4.50 -16.08 -0.65
N LEU A 195 -3.65 -15.08 -0.39
CA LEU A 195 -3.81 -13.73 -0.94
C LEU A 195 -2.76 -13.32 -1.96
N SER A 196 -1.68 -14.09 -2.16
CA SER A 196 -0.62 -13.77 -3.11
C SER A 196 -1.13 -13.40 -4.51
N ALA A 197 -2.13 -14.12 -5.03
CA ALA A 197 -2.76 -13.80 -6.31
C ALA A 197 -3.46 -12.42 -6.30
N LYS A 198 -4.16 -12.05 -5.22
CA LYS A 198 -4.81 -10.75 -5.07
C LYS A 198 -3.78 -9.62 -4.86
N MET A 199 -2.71 -9.90 -4.12
CA MET A 199 -1.59 -8.97 -3.89
C MET A 199 -0.86 -8.63 -5.20
N LEU A 200 -0.71 -9.60 -6.10
CA LEU A 200 -0.22 -9.32 -7.45
C LEU A 200 -1.27 -8.59 -8.30
N ARG A 201 -2.53 -9.05 -8.26
CA ARG A 201 -3.62 -8.47 -9.07
C ARG A 201 -3.82 -6.99 -8.82
N ILE A 202 -3.79 -6.52 -7.57
CA ILE A 202 -3.98 -5.09 -7.25
C ILE A 202 -2.92 -4.20 -7.90
N ASN A 203 -1.72 -4.72 -8.17
CA ASN A 203 -0.67 -4.02 -8.88
C ASN A 203 -0.78 -4.13 -10.41
N ALA A 204 -1.35 -5.22 -10.92
CA ALA A 204 -1.48 -5.49 -12.36
C ALA A 204 -2.78 -4.95 -12.99
N ASP A 205 -3.84 -4.78 -12.20
CA ASP A 205 -5.18 -4.42 -12.66
C ASP A 205 -5.65 -3.10 -12.02
N PRO A 206 -5.57 -1.96 -12.75
CA PRO A 206 -6.00 -0.66 -12.23
C PRO A 206 -7.49 -0.60 -11.87
N HIS A 207 -8.35 -1.41 -12.50
CA HIS A 207 -9.77 -1.46 -12.16
C HIS A 207 -9.98 -2.13 -10.81
N TYR A 208 -9.23 -3.19 -10.53
CA TYR A 208 -9.26 -3.85 -9.22
C TYR A 208 -8.75 -2.92 -8.11
N PHE A 209 -7.67 -2.17 -8.35
CA PHE A 209 -7.24 -1.12 -7.42
C PHE A 209 -8.33 -0.06 -7.20
N THR A 210 -8.93 0.45 -8.28
CA THR A 210 -9.97 1.49 -8.21
C THR A 210 -11.20 1.00 -7.44
N GLN A 211 -11.61 -0.25 -7.64
CA GLN A 211 -12.68 -0.88 -6.89
C GLN A 211 -12.35 -0.94 -5.39
N LEU A 212 -11.17 -1.44 -5.03
CA LEU A 212 -10.74 -1.51 -3.63
C LEU A 212 -10.62 -0.14 -2.96
N PHE A 213 -10.20 0.88 -3.72
CA PHE A 213 -10.15 2.25 -3.24
C PHE A 213 -11.55 2.81 -2.96
N GLN A 214 -12.51 2.56 -3.85
CA GLN A 214 -13.91 2.96 -3.67
C GLN A 214 -14.56 2.21 -2.51
N ASP A 215 -14.34 0.90 -2.42
CA ASP A 215 -14.79 0.06 -1.30
C ASP A 215 -14.29 0.66 0.01
N LEU A 216 -12.97 0.88 0.15
CA LEU A 216 -12.37 1.47 1.35
C LEU A 216 -13.00 2.83 1.67
N LYS A 217 -13.16 3.72 0.69
CA LYS A 217 -13.78 5.03 0.92
C LYS A 217 -15.20 4.90 1.50
N SER A 218 -16.01 3.99 0.95
CA SER A 218 -17.38 3.75 1.41
C SER A 218 -17.47 3.22 2.85
N GLU A 219 -16.39 2.62 3.37
CA GLU A 219 -16.35 2.13 4.75
C GLU A 219 -16.50 3.27 5.79
N GLY A 220 -16.14 4.51 5.43
CA GLY A 220 -16.33 5.69 6.28
C GLY A 220 -17.71 6.34 6.17
N GLU A 221 -18.48 6.03 5.13
CA GLU A 221 -19.82 6.59 4.90
C GLU A 221 -20.92 5.78 5.61
N GLY A 222 -20.68 4.48 5.85
CA GLY A 222 -21.65 3.58 6.46
C GLY A 222 -21.79 3.66 7.99
N GLY A 223 -20.99 4.50 8.67
CA GLY A 223 -21.00 4.68 10.13
C GLY A 223 -21.99 5.74 10.63
N ASP A 224 -22.48 6.63 9.76
CA ASP A 224 -23.48 7.64 10.12
C ASP A 224 -24.91 7.10 9.95
N GLY A 225 -25.34 6.37 10.97
CA GLY A 225 -26.71 5.89 11.12
C GLY A 225 -27.75 6.98 11.39
N SER A 226 -27.47 8.26 11.16
CA SER A 226 -28.48 9.32 11.15
C SER A 226 -28.76 9.77 9.71
N LYS A 227 -29.36 8.86 8.95
CA LYS A 227 -30.01 9.17 7.67
C LYS A 227 -31.09 10.23 7.88
N HIS A 228 -30.75 11.51 7.74
CA HIS A 228 -31.73 12.54 7.43
C HIS A 228 -32.12 12.37 5.96
N TRP A 229 -32.97 11.37 5.68
CA TRP A 229 -33.82 11.43 4.49
C TRP A 229 -34.84 12.52 4.76
N THR A 230 -34.54 13.74 4.33
CA THR A 230 -35.58 14.76 4.16
C THR A 230 -36.45 14.25 3.01
N ILE A 231 -37.46 13.47 3.36
CA ILE A 231 -38.61 13.24 2.49
C ILE A 231 -39.27 14.61 2.37
N SER A 232 -38.95 15.33 1.29
CA SER A 232 -39.81 16.41 0.82
C SER A 232 -41.08 15.77 0.27
N LEU A 233 -42.06 15.62 1.16
CA LEU A 233 -43.46 15.38 0.79
C LEU A 233 -44.07 16.73 0.39
N ASP A 234 -44.61 16.74 -0.82
CA ASP A 234 -45.47 17.70 -1.55
C ASP A 234 -45.94 19.01 -0.88
N ARG A 235 -45.84 20.11 -1.64
CA ARG A 235 -47.02 20.79 -2.23
C ARG A 235 -46.66 21.80 -3.32
#